data_AF-A0A7I7K127-F1
#
_entry.id   AF-A0A7I7K127-F1
#
_cell.length_a   1.000
_cell.length_b   1.000
_cell.length_c   1.000
_cell.angle_alpha   90.00
_cell.angle_beta   90.00
_cell.angle_gamma   90.00
#
_symmetry.space_group_name_H-M   'P 1'
#
loop_
_entity.id
_entity.type
_entity.pdbx_description
1 polymer ?
#
loop_
_entity_poly.entity_id
_entity_poly.type
_entity_poly.pdbx_seq_one_letter_code
_entity_poly.pdbx_strand_id
1 'polypeptide(L)'
;MRYGERLAEIGALPSIGSVGDSFDNALAETVNGYYKAELIYGPARSGPWKTVEDVELATLSWVYWHNTARLHSYLDDVPPTEFETAFYDAQRSDQPVVAIQ
;
A
#
# COMPACT_ATOMS: atom_id res chain seq x y z
N MET A 1 -10.79 -23.79 -5.36
CA MET A 1 -9.54 -23.15 -5.82
C MET A 1 -8.62 -23.02 -4.64
N ARG A 2 -7.48 -23.72 -4.64
CA ARG A 2 -6.49 -23.55 -3.56
C ARG A 2 -5.70 -22.28 -3.83
N TYR A 3 -5.59 -21.42 -2.81
CA TYR A 3 -4.92 -20.11 -2.84
C TYR A 3 -3.57 -20.09 -3.61
N GLY A 4 -2.74 -21.14 -3.48
CA GLY A 4 -1.46 -21.22 -4.19
C GLY A 4 -1.54 -21.46 -5.71
N GLU A 5 -2.61 -22.11 -6.19
CA GLU A 5 -2.79 -22.39 -7.63
C GLU A 5 -3.02 -21.09 -8.41
N ARG A 6 -3.83 -20.17 -7.86
CA ARG A 6 -4.12 -18.89 -8.51
C ARG A 6 -2.93 -17.94 -8.53
N LEU A 7 -2.09 -17.94 -7.49
CA LEU A 7 -0.87 -17.14 -7.45
C LEU A 7 0.14 -17.62 -8.49
N ALA A 8 0.31 -18.94 -8.62
CA ALA A 8 1.15 -19.53 -9.65
C ALA A 8 0.65 -19.23 -11.07
N GLU A 9 -0.67 -19.26 -11.32
CA GLU A 9 -1.28 -18.91 -12.61
C GLU A 9 -0.94 -17.48 -13.08
N ILE A 10 -0.85 -16.53 -12.15
CA ILE A 10 -0.55 -15.12 -12.46
C ILE A 10 0.94 -14.78 -12.32
N GLY A 11 1.79 -15.78 -12.09
CA GLY A 11 3.24 -15.58 -11.88
C GLY A 11 3.59 -14.86 -10.59
N ALA A 12 2.66 -14.76 -9.63
CA ALA A 12 2.90 -14.16 -8.33
C ALA A 12 3.54 -15.19 -7.40
N LEU A 13 4.69 -14.84 -6.82
CA LEU A 13 5.28 -15.64 -5.76
C LEU A 13 4.51 -15.39 -4.46
N PRO A 14 3.97 -16.43 -3.81
CA PRO A 14 3.34 -16.26 -2.53
C PRO A 14 4.42 -15.87 -1.50
N SER A 15 4.24 -14.73 -0.83
CA SER A 15 5.09 -14.35 0.29
C SER A 15 4.69 -15.18 1.53
N ILE A 16 5.14 -16.43 1.55
CA ILE A 16 5.01 -17.35 2.67
C ILE A 16 6.44 -17.57 3.14
N GLY A 17 6.96 -16.60 3.91
CA GLY A 17 8.37 -16.49 4.23
C GLY A 17 8.98 -17.74 4.88
N SER A 18 10.27 -17.94 4.66
CA SER A 18 11.13 -18.67 5.59
C SER A 18 11.03 -18.07 6.99
N VAL A 19 11.26 -18.88 8.04
CA VAL A 19 11.29 -18.39 9.42
C VAL A 19 12.32 -17.25 9.53
N GLY A 20 11.86 -16.02 9.75
CA GLY A 20 12.70 -14.84 9.99
C GLY A 20 12.57 -13.69 8.98
N ASP A 21 11.91 -13.90 7.83
CA ASP A 21 11.84 -12.88 6.76
C ASP A 21 10.43 -12.25 6.63
N SER A 22 9.96 -11.55 7.67
CA SER A 22 8.58 -11.01 7.73
C SER A 22 8.46 -9.51 7.43
N PHE A 23 9.40 -8.93 6.67
CA PHE A 23 9.45 -7.49 6.44
C PHE A 23 8.21 -6.93 5.73
N ASP A 24 7.70 -7.67 4.74
CA ASP A 24 6.50 -7.32 4.00
C ASP A 24 5.25 -7.39 4.89
N ASN A 25 5.15 -8.41 5.74
CA ASN A 25 4.07 -8.54 6.72
C ASN A 25 4.14 -7.41 7.76
N ALA A 26 5.33 -7.06 8.25
CA ALA A 26 5.51 -5.98 9.21
C ALA A 26 5.08 -4.61 8.63
N LEU A 27 5.38 -4.35 7.36
CA LEU A 27 4.94 -3.14 6.67
C LEU A 27 3.40 -3.14 6.52
N ALA A 28 2.82 -4.25 6.05
CA ALA A 28 1.38 -4.37 5.89
C ALA A 28 0.63 -4.23 7.24
N GLU A 29 1.16 -4.81 8.31
CA GLU A 29 0.61 -4.69 9.67
C GLU A 29 0.67 -3.24 10.16
N THR A 30 1.77 -2.53 9.88
CA THR A 30 1.93 -1.12 10.25
C THR A 30 0.91 -0.23 9.55
N VAL A 31 0.73 -0.40 8.23
CA VAL A 31 -0.27 0.33 7.44
C VAL A 31 -1.69 0.05 7.95
N ASN A 32 -2.02 -1.22 8.20
CA ASN A 32 -3.31 -1.61 8.77
C ASN A 32 -3.53 -1.06 10.18
N GLY A 33 -2.46 -0.94 10.97
CA GLY A 33 -2.46 -0.31 12.28
C GLY A 33 -2.85 1.17 12.21
N TYR A 34 -2.20 1.94 11.33
CA TYR A 34 -2.54 3.35 11.09
C TYR A 34 -3.96 3.53 10.59
N TYR A 35 -4.38 2.75 9.60
CA TYR A 35 -5.75 2.77 9.08
C TYR A 35 -6.78 2.61 10.21
N LYS A 36 -6.60 1.61 11.07
CA LYS A 36 -7.51 1.38 12.20
C LYS A 36 -7.45 2.51 13.21
N ALA A 37 -6.24 2.96 13.56
CA ALA A 37 -6.04 4.00 14.58
C ALA A 37 -6.56 5.37 14.15
N GLU A 38 -6.46 5.72 12.87
CA GLU A 38 -6.82 7.04 12.34
C GLU A 38 -8.27 7.10 11.86
N LEU A 39 -8.72 6.09 11.12
CA LEU A 39 -10.05 6.07 10.51
C LEU A 39 -11.08 5.37 11.39
N ILE A 40 -10.80 4.14 11.83
CA ILE A 40 -11.82 3.30 12.47
C ILE A 40 -12.07 3.69 13.94
N TYR A 41 -10.99 4.02 14.66
CA TYR A 41 -11.03 4.42 16.06
C TYR A 41 -10.66 5.88 16.29
N GLY A 42 -10.07 6.51 15.27
CA GLY A 42 -9.40 7.80 15.40
C GLY A 42 -10.30 9.02 15.24
N PRO A 43 -9.68 10.21 15.26
CA PRO A 43 -10.39 11.49 15.28
C PRO A 43 -11.18 11.77 13.99
N ALA A 44 -10.86 11.08 12.89
CA ALA A 44 -11.62 11.20 11.64
C ALA A 44 -13.03 10.59 11.75
N ARG A 45 -13.28 9.76 12.77
CA ARG A 45 -14.58 9.15 12.99
C ARG A 45 -15.55 10.14 13.65
N SER A 46 -16.55 10.56 12.89
CA SER A 46 -17.58 11.51 13.35
C SER A 46 -18.71 10.90 14.20
N GLY A 47 -18.73 9.57 14.36
CA GLY A 47 -19.76 8.85 15.11
C GLY A 47 -19.66 7.33 14.91
N PRO A 48 -20.57 6.53 15.47
CA PRO A 48 -20.63 5.10 15.16
C PRO A 48 -20.88 4.88 13.66
N TRP A 49 -20.14 3.93 13.07
CA TRP A 49 -20.44 3.41 11.75
C TRP A 49 -21.82 2.78 11.74
N LYS A 50 -22.68 3.21 10.82
CA LYS A 50 -24.07 2.73 10.75
C LYS A 50 -24.19 1.56 9.77
N THR A 51 -23.42 1.62 8.69
CA THR A 51 -23.43 0.65 7.61
C THR A 51 -22.01 0.29 7.17
N VAL A 52 -21.87 -0.79 6.39
CA VAL A 52 -20.57 -1.16 5.80
C VAL A 52 -20.19 -0.15 4.71
N GLU A 53 -21.17 0.33 3.95
CA GLU A 53 -21.01 1.31 2.89
C GLU A 53 -20.42 2.63 3.40
N ASP A 54 -20.79 3.07 4.62
CA ASP A 54 -20.18 4.24 5.26
C ASP A 54 -18.67 4.02 5.50
N VAL A 55 -18.29 2.82 5.93
CA VAL A 55 -16.90 2.45 6.18
C VAL A 55 -16.14 2.36 4.86
N GLU A 56 -16.73 1.77 3.83
CA GLU A 56 -16.12 1.66 2.50
C GLU A 56 -15.81 3.03 1.90
N LEU A 57 -16.76 3.96 1.92
CA LEU A 57 -16.54 5.32 1.42
C LEU A 57 -15.45 6.06 2.20
N ALA A 58 -15.47 5.93 3.53
CA ALA A 58 -14.45 6.51 4.39
C ALA A 58 -13.07 5.88 4.14
N THR A 59 -13.02 4.58 3.86
CA THR A 59 -11.80 3.83 3.51
C THR A 59 -11.22 4.34 2.21
N LEU A 60 -12.03 4.52 1.17
CA LEU A 60 -11.58 5.07 -0.11
C LEU A 60 -10.99 6.48 0.08
N SER A 61 -11.63 7.30 0.90
CA SER A 61 -11.14 8.65 1.23
C SER A 61 -9.82 8.61 1.99
N TRP A 62 -9.68 7.70 2.97
CA TRP A 62 -8.45 7.52 3.72
C TRP A 62 -7.31 7.00 2.83
N VAL A 63 -7.57 6.03 1.95
CA VAL A 63 -6.58 5.49 1.00
C VAL A 63 -6.10 6.56 0.03
N TYR A 64 -7.02 7.39 -0.48
CA TYR A 64 -6.64 8.52 -1.32
C TYR A 64 -5.71 9.47 -0.57
N TRP A 65 -6.12 9.95 0.61
CA TRP A 65 -5.29 10.83 1.44
C TRP A 65 -3.94 10.20 1.80
N HIS A 66 -3.92 8.92 2.19
CA HIS A 66 -2.71 8.20 2.55
C HIS A 66 -1.69 8.20 1.41
N ASN A 67 -2.12 8.03 0.16
CA ASN A 67 -1.21 7.95 -0.97
C ASN A 67 -0.82 9.33 -1.51
N THR A 68 -1.75 10.29 -1.53
CA THR A 68 -1.54 11.57 -2.24
C THR A 68 -1.17 12.74 -1.34
N ALA A 69 -1.30 12.63 -0.02
CA ALA A 69 -1.12 13.76 0.89
C ALA A 69 -0.43 13.43 2.23
N ARG A 70 -0.42 12.17 2.66
CA ARG A 70 0.23 11.80 3.91
C ARG A 70 1.74 11.86 3.78
N LEU A 71 2.37 12.73 4.55
CA LEU A 71 3.83 12.79 4.62
C LEU A 71 4.36 11.58 5.40
N HIS A 72 5.42 10.96 4.91
CA HIS A 72 6.00 9.78 5.51
C HIS A 72 7.50 10.01 5.75
N SER A 73 7.94 10.02 7.01
CA SER A 73 9.31 10.38 7.37
C SER A 73 10.38 9.44 6.79
N TYR A 74 10.05 8.15 6.62
CA TYR A 74 10.92 7.20 5.91
C TYR A 74 11.08 7.54 4.42
N LEU A 75 10.12 8.25 3.82
CA LEU A 75 10.12 8.68 2.43
C LEU A 75 10.56 10.15 2.32
N ASP A 76 11.45 10.63 3.20
CA ASP A 76 11.90 12.03 3.22
C ASP A 76 10.75 13.05 3.32
N ASP A 77 9.70 12.69 4.06
CA ASP A 77 8.50 13.50 4.26
C ASP A 77 7.74 13.84 2.97
N VAL A 78 7.78 12.98 1.95
CA VAL A 78 6.92 13.10 0.76
C VAL A 78 5.75 12.10 0.78
N PRO A 79 4.65 12.37 0.04
CA PRO A 79 3.58 11.41 -0.15
C PRO A 79 4.04 10.14 -0.89
N PRO A 80 3.47 8.96 -0.57
CA PRO A 80 3.79 7.71 -1.26
C PRO A 80 3.71 7.79 -2.79
N THR A 81 2.71 8.47 -3.34
CA THR A 81 2.59 8.63 -4.80
C THR A 81 3.74 9.43 -5.40
N GLU A 82 4.22 10.47 -4.72
CA GLU A 82 5.37 11.26 -5.20
C GLU A 82 6.66 10.44 -5.13
N PHE A 83 6.85 9.71 -4.02
CA PHE A 83 7.99 8.80 -3.86
C PHE A 83 8.03 7.73 -4.96
N GLU A 84 6.92 7.03 -5.20
CA GLU A 84 6.84 6.00 -6.24
C GLU A 84 7.08 6.58 -7.64
N THR A 85 6.52 7.76 -7.94
CA THR A 85 6.74 8.43 -9.23
C THR A 85 8.22 8.71 -9.45
N ALA A 86 8.90 9.31 -8.47
CA ALA A 86 10.33 9.60 -8.55
C ALA A 86 11.17 8.30 -8.69
N PHE A 87 10.81 7.25 -7.94
CA PHE A 87 11.47 5.95 -8.00
C PHE A 87 11.38 5.31 -9.40
N TYR A 88 10.17 5.25 -9.97
CA TYR A 88 9.97 4.65 -11.29
C TYR A 88 10.57 5.49 -12.42
N ASP A 89 10.57 6.82 -12.29
CA ASP A 89 11.22 7.69 -13.27
C ASP A 89 12.76 7.47 -13.27
N ALA A 90 13.37 7.34 -12.09
CA ALA A 90 14.79 6.99 -11.97
C ALA A 90 15.11 5.60 -12.55
N GLN A 91 14.28 4.59 -12.25
CA GLN A 91 14.46 3.24 -12.82
C GLN A 91 14.30 3.21 -14.34
N ARG A 92 13.41 4.03 -14.91
CA ARG A 92 13.24 4.16 -16.36
C ARG A 92 14.48 4.78 -17.01
N SER A 93 15.14 5.75 -16.36
CA SER A 93 16.37 6.34 -16.88
C SER A 93 17.58 5.39 -16.83
N ASP A 94 17.58 4.41 -15.92
CA ASP A 94 18.64 3.40 -15.79
C ASP A 94 18.47 2.20 -16.75
N GLN A 95 17.32 2.07 -17.40
CA GLN A 95 17.08 1.06 -18.44
C GLN A 95 17.63 1.58 -19.78
N PRO A 96 18.67 0.95 -20.39
CA PRO A 96 19.14 1.36 -21.70
C PRO A 96 17.99 1.22 -22.70
N VAL A 97 17.75 2.29 -23.48
CA VAL A 97 16.72 2.30 -24.52
C VAL A 97 17.10 1.26 -25.57
N VAL A 98 16.50 0.08 -25.53
CA VAL A 98 16.67 -0.94 -26.56
C VAL A 98 15.93 -0.44 -27.79
N ALA A 99 16.65 0.24 -28.68
CA ALA A 99 16.16 0.60 -30.00
C ALA A 99 15.87 -0.70 -30.76
N ILE A 100 14.60 -0.94 -31.06
CA ILE A 100 14.19 -2.01 -31.97
C ILE A 100 14.56 -1.52 -33.39
N GLN A 101 15.57 -2.14 -34.00
CA GLN A 101 15.91 -1.95 -35.42
C GLN A 101 15.02 -2.82 -36.32
#